data_AF-A0A8T0THB1-F1
#
_entry.id   AF-A0A8T0THB1-F1
#
_cell.length_a   1.000
_cell.length_b   1.000
_cell.length_c   1.000
_cell.angle_alpha   90.00
_cell.angle_beta   90.00
_cell.angle_gamma   90.00
#
_symmetry.space_group_name_H-M   'P 1'
#
loop_
_entity.id
_entity.type
_entity.pdbx_description
1 polymer ?
#
loop_
_entity_poly.entity_id
_entity_poly.type
_entity_poly.pdbx_seq_one_letter_code
_entity_poly.pdbx_strand_id
1 'polypeptide(L)'
;MLSSSASRRDAARSIELPRPPTAAGMSRSGELPKGASAGPGPAAGRHEGWLVRHGRRKIWRSFFHMRYFVLDNKLLAYYKKKPRDSMIPLKSILIDGNCRVEDRGLKTHHGQMIYFLCIYNKKQKENQITMGAYNIEDALAWKRKLELLIDQQQDSMTAKNPRTFASLDFDIDLGGPLSFSDHDS
;
A
#
# COMPACT_ATOMS: atom_id res chain seq x y z
N MET A 1 11.90 -2.88 82.21
CA MET A 1 13.35 -2.80 82.52
C MET A 1 14.07 -3.87 81.72
N LEU A 2 15.14 -3.49 81.01
CA LEU A 2 16.23 -4.30 80.42
C LEU A 2 15.85 -5.29 79.28
N SER A 3 16.55 -5.45 78.16
CA SER A 3 17.61 -4.69 77.47
C SER A 3 17.78 -5.28 76.03
N SER A 4 18.03 -4.41 75.04
CA SER A 4 18.87 -4.50 73.81
C SER A 4 19.31 -5.88 73.24
N SER A 5 19.48 -6.17 71.94
CA SER A 5 19.85 -5.38 70.74
C SER A 5 19.72 -6.29 69.50
N ALA A 6 19.27 -5.78 68.34
CA ALA A 6 19.40 -6.47 67.05
C ALA A 6 20.09 -5.56 66.01
N SER A 7 21.08 -6.18 65.36
CA SER A 7 22.18 -5.59 64.60
C SER A 7 21.78 -4.93 63.27
N ARG A 8 22.40 -3.78 62.98
CA ARG A 8 22.52 -3.17 61.64
C ARG A 8 24.00 -2.86 61.38
N ARG A 9 24.58 -3.43 60.31
CA ARG A 9 25.22 -2.71 59.18
C ARG A 9 26.14 -3.60 58.32
N ASP A 10 25.93 -3.45 57.00
CA ASP A 10 26.86 -3.38 55.85
C ASP A 10 28.22 -4.09 55.86
N ALA A 11 28.54 -4.77 54.75
CA ALA A 11 29.66 -4.39 53.87
C ALA A 11 29.73 -5.26 52.60
N ALA A 12 30.06 -4.59 51.50
CA ALA A 12 30.24 -5.09 50.14
C ALA A 12 31.38 -6.10 49.98
N ARG A 13 31.28 -6.99 48.98
CA ARG A 13 32.45 -7.57 48.32
C ARG A 13 32.18 -7.88 46.85
N SER A 14 32.98 -7.25 46.01
CA SER A 14 33.08 -7.42 44.56
C SER A 14 33.32 -8.87 44.15
N ILE A 15 32.62 -9.31 43.09
CA ILE A 15 33.00 -10.45 42.27
C ILE A 15 33.01 -9.99 40.81
N GLU A 16 34.18 -10.14 40.21
CA GLU A 16 34.59 -9.86 38.85
C GLU A 16 33.79 -10.70 37.83
N LEU A 17 33.45 -10.13 36.67
CA LEU A 17 32.94 -10.89 35.52
C LEU A 17 33.64 -10.45 34.22
N PRO A 18 33.97 -11.39 33.30
CA PRO A 18 34.96 -11.16 32.25
C PRO A 18 34.38 -10.51 30.99
N ARG A 19 35.24 -9.76 30.27
CA ARG A 19 34.96 -9.15 28.97
C ARG A 19 34.75 -10.19 27.86
N PRO A 20 33.82 -9.98 26.91
CA PRO A 20 33.86 -10.63 25.61
C PRO A 20 34.76 -9.86 24.60
N PRO A 21 35.30 -10.56 23.58
CA PRO A 21 36.41 -10.08 22.76
C PRO A 21 36.03 -9.08 21.66
N THR A 22 37.05 -8.31 21.30
CA THR A 22 37.16 -7.25 20.28
C THR A 22 36.68 -7.65 18.89
N ALA A 23 35.89 -6.76 18.27
CA ALA A 23 35.61 -6.75 16.85
C ALA A 23 36.88 -6.45 16.04
N ALA A 24 37.30 -7.40 15.22
CA ALA A 24 38.34 -7.21 14.22
C ALA A 24 37.72 -6.86 12.86
N GLY A 25 37.99 -5.63 12.44
CA GLY A 25 38.16 -5.11 11.07
C GLY A 25 37.40 -5.74 9.89
N MET A 26 36.56 -4.91 9.26
CA MET A 26 36.48 -4.84 7.79
C MET A 26 36.28 -3.37 7.36
N SER A 27 37.39 -2.71 7.02
CA SER A 27 37.38 -1.55 6.14
C SER A 27 36.98 -2.00 4.74
N ARG A 28 36.00 -1.34 4.11
CA ARG A 28 35.97 -1.17 2.64
C ARG A 28 35.34 0.16 2.28
N SER A 29 36.21 1.05 1.78
CA SER A 29 35.90 2.14 0.87
C SER A 29 35.04 1.66 -0.30
N GLY A 30 34.14 2.51 -0.76
CA GLY A 30 33.40 2.35 -2.00
C GLY A 30 32.69 3.66 -2.33
N GLU A 31 33.19 4.32 -3.36
CA GLU A 31 32.76 5.61 -3.91
C GLU A 31 31.25 5.71 -4.17
N LEU A 32 30.69 6.90 -3.93
CA LEU A 32 29.43 7.34 -4.52
C LEU A 32 29.67 7.70 -5.99
N PRO A 33 28.97 7.10 -6.97
CA PRO A 33 28.82 7.74 -8.26
C PRO A 33 27.73 8.82 -8.18
N LYS A 34 28.17 10.05 -8.47
CA LYS A 34 27.34 11.19 -8.82
C LYS A 34 26.88 11.00 -10.28
N GLY A 35 25.57 11.04 -10.52
CA GLY A 35 25.02 11.23 -11.87
C GLY A 35 23.88 10.30 -12.24
N ALA A 36 22.65 10.80 -12.11
CA ALA A 36 21.62 10.63 -13.14
C ALA A 36 20.51 11.65 -12.88
N SER A 37 20.61 12.76 -13.59
CA SER A 37 19.47 13.61 -13.93
C SER A 37 18.48 12.83 -14.80
N ALA A 38 17.21 12.80 -14.41
CA ALA A 38 16.09 12.74 -15.36
C ALA A 38 14.79 13.05 -14.60
N GLY A 39 14.17 14.19 -14.91
CA GLY A 39 12.81 14.50 -14.45
C GLY A 39 11.82 13.45 -14.97
N PRO A 40 10.71 13.17 -14.25
CA PRO A 40 9.78 12.15 -14.68
C PRO A 40 8.76 12.75 -15.66
N GLY A 41 8.99 12.53 -16.95
CA GLY A 41 7.91 12.44 -17.94
C GLY A 41 7.20 11.09 -17.83
N PRO A 42 5.88 11.00 -18.13
CA PRO A 42 5.07 9.84 -17.79
C PRO A 42 5.21 8.74 -18.86
N ALA A 43 6.29 7.96 -18.78
CA ALA A 43 6.35 6.68 -19.48
C ALA A 43 5.79 5.60 -18.55
N ALA A 44 4.91 4.75 -19.06
CA ALA A 44 4.37 3.57 -18.39
C ALA A 44 5.46 2.50 -18.16
N GLY A 45 6.49 2.85 -17.39
CA GLY A 45 7.58 1.96 -17.00
C GLY A 45 7.16 1.06 -15.84
N ARG A 46 7.87 -0.04 -15.64
CA ARG A 46 7.77 -0.89 -14.45
C ARG A 46 7.95 -0.06 -13.16
N HIS A 47 7.21 -0.39 -12.11
CA HIS A 47 7.40 0.20 -10.78
C HIS A 47 7.51 -0.92 -9.76
N GLU A 48 8.56 -0.89 -8.95
CA GLU A 48 8.83 -1.97 -8.02
C GLU A 48 9.47 -1.46 -6.74
N GLY A 49 9.23 -2.18 -5.64
CA GLY A 49 9.72 -1.74 -4.34
C GLY A 49 9.31 -2.66 -3.20
N TRP A 50 10.01 -2.52 -2.08
CA TRP A 50 9.64 -3.19 -0.83
C TRP A 50 8.51 -2.42 -0.14
N LEU A 51 7.41 -3.11 0.12
CA LEU A 51 6.25 -2.54 0.81
C LEU A 51 5.67 -3.53 1.82
N VAL A 52 4.90 -2.98 2.75
CA VAL A 52 4.21 -3.76 3.78
C VAL A 52 2.88 -4.27 3.24
N ARG A 53 2.73 -5.59 3.15
CA ARG A 53 1.44 -6.26 2.90
C ARG A 53 0.67 -6.38 4.21
N HIS A 54 -0.54 -5.83 4.25
CA HIS A 54 -1.46 -5.90 5.40
C HIS A 54 -2.73 -6.71 5.09
N GLY A 55 -3.05 -7.75 5.86
CA GLY A 55 -4.27 -8.53 5.64
C GLY A 55 -4.87 -9.11 6.93
N ARG A 56 -6.09 -9.65 6.84
CA ARG A 56 -6.81 -10.29 7.95
C ARG A 56 -6.75 -11.81 7.80
N ARG A 57 -6.45 -12.54 8.88
CA ARG A 57 -6.59 -14.01 8.96
C ARG A 57 -7.91 -14.41 9.64
N LYS A 58 -8.24 -15.70 9.61
CA LYS A 58 -9.52 -16.27 10.08
C LYS A 58 -9.90 -15.94 11.54
N ILE A 59 -8.95 -15.62 12.42
CA ILE A 59 -9.21 -15.19 13.81
C ILE A 59 -8.39 -13.93 14.06
N TRP A 60 -9.04 -12.75 14.03
CA TRP A 60 -8.66 -11.39 14.48
C TRP A 60 -7.21 -10.90 14.35
N ARG A 61 -6.33 -11.69 13.76
CA ARG A 61 -4.90 -11.48 13.70
C ARG A 61 -4.62 -10.90 12.33
N SER A 62 -4.46 -9.58 12.30
CA SER A 62 -3.85 -8.92 11.16
C SER A 62 -2.39 -9.36 11.06
N PHE A 63 -1.84 -9.32 9.85
CA PHE A 63 -0.42 -9.53 9.63
C PHE A 63 0.15 -8.36 8.85
N PHE A 64 1.41 -8.04 9.15
CA PHE A 64 2.19 -7.04 8.46
C PHE A 64 3.45 -7.73 7.96
N HIS A 65 3.55 -7.86 6.64
CA HIS A 65 4.60 -8.63 6.01
C HIS A 65 5.31 -7.79 4.97
N MET A 66 6.61 -7.63 5.09
CA MET A 66 7.41 -7.03 4.03
C MET A 66 7.38 -7.94 2.79
N ARG A 67 7.01 -7.38 1.64
CA ARG A 67 6.93 -8.07 0.36
C ARG A 67 7.49 -7.18 -0.74
N TYR A 68 8.02 -7.81 -1.78
CA TYR A 68 8.49 -7.09 -2.96
C TYR A 68 7.34 -6.95 -3.93
N PHE A 69 6.88 -5.73 -4.18
CA PHE A 69 5.81 -5.44 -5.11
C PHE A 69 6.38 -5.07 -6.47
N VAL A 70 5.69 -5.52 -7.52
CA VAL A 70 6.00 -5.19 -8.91
C VAL A 70 4.68 -4.83 -9.58
N LEU A 71 4.64 -3.65 -10.17
CA LEU A 71 3.62 -3.21 -11.11
C LEU A 71 4.26 -3.16 -12.48
N ASP A 72 3.87 -4.07 -13.35
CA ASP A 72 4.41 -4.20 -14.70
C ASP A 72 3.28 -4.52 -15.67
N ASN A 73 3.19 -3.79 -16.79
CA ASN A 73 2.18 -4.00 -17.84
C ASN A 73 0.74 -4.21 -17.30
N LYS A 74 0.31 -3.41 -16.31
CA LYS A 74 -1.00 -3.48 -15.61
C LYS A 74 -1.18 -4.66 -14.67
N LEU A 75 -0.19 -5.51 -14.48
CA LEU A 75 -0.20 -6.57 -13.49
C LEU A 75 0.45 -6.05 -12.20
N LEU A 76 -0.34 -5.93 -11.13
CA LEU A 76 0.18 -5.71 -9.78
C LEU A 76 0.40 -7.05 -9.11
N ALA A 77 1.63 -7.38 -8.75
CA ALA A 77 2.00 -8.63 -8.10
C ALA A 77 2.92 -8.39 -6.90
N TYR A 78 2.94 -9.33 -5.96
CA TYR A 78 3.94 -9.31 -4.89
C TYR A 78 4.58 -10.67 -4.63
N TYR A 79 5.80 -10.61 -4.13
CA TYR A 79 6.70 -11.74 -3.97
C TYR A 79 7.32 -11.76 -2.57
N LYS A 80 7.74 -12.95 -2.12
CA LYS A 80 8.44 -13.10 -0.83
C LYS A 80 9.83 -12.43 -0.87
N LYS A 81 10.45 -12.40 -2.05
CA LYS A 81 11.77 -11.83 -2.34
C LYS A 81 11.71 -11.08 -3.68
N LYS A 82 12.72 -10.26 -3.98
CA LYS A 82 12.83 -9.63 -5.30
C LYS A 82 12.85 -10.71 -6.40
N PRO A 83 11.95 -10.67 -7.39
CA PRO A 83 11.93 -11.65 -8.48
C PRO A 83 13.19 -11.50 -9.35
N ARG A 84 13.76 -12.63 -9.77
CA ARG A 84 14.94 -12.70 -10.65
C ARG A 84 14.57 -13.35 -11.99
N ASP A 85 13.88 -14.48 -11.94
CA ASP A 85 13.43 -15.25 -13.11
C ASP A 85 11.90 -15.37 -13.17
N SER A 86 11.38 -16.41 -13.82
CA SER A 86 9.96 -16.81 -13.93
C SER A 86 9.32 -17.24 -12.58
N MET A 87 9.61 -16.51 -11.52
CA MET A 87 9.12 -16.78 -10.18
C MET A 87 7.61 -16.49 -10.11
N ILE A 88 6.87 -17.38 -9.48
CA ILE A 88 5.42 -17.25 -9.33
C ILE A 88 5.10 -16.24 -8.20
N PRO A 89 4.23 -15.25 -8.43
CA PRO A 89 3.83 -14.32 -7.39
C PRO A 89 2.97 -15.00 -6.32
N LEU A 90 3.03 -14.48 -5.10
CA LEU A 90 2.16 -14.93 -4.01
C LEU A 90 0.69 -14.56 -4.27
N LYS A 91 0.49 -13.41 -4.91
CA LYS A 91 -0.81 -12.93 -5.40
C LYS A 91 -0.55 -11.89 -6.48
N SER A 92 -1.43 -11.86 -7.46
CA SER A 92 -1.46 -10.87 -8.51
C SER A 92 -2.88 -10.40 -8.79
N ILE A 93 -3.01 -9.15 -9.22
CA ILE A 93 -4.27 -8.54 -9.69
C ILE A 93 -3.96 -7.85 -11.02
N LEU A 94 -4.80 -8.11 -12.02
CA LEU A 94 -4.80 -7.34 -13.25
C LEU A 94 -5.57 -6.04 -13.02
N ILE A 95 -4.92 -4.92 -13.31
CA ILE A 95 -5.50 -3.58 -13.21
C ILE A 95 -6.34 -3.32 -14.48
N ASP A 96 -7.65 -3.20 -14.30
CA ASP A 96 -8.63 -2.86 -15.32
C ASP A 96 -9.44 -1.60 -14.93
N GLY A 97 -10.37 -1.14 -15.78
CA GLY A 97 -11.24 0.00 -15.47
C GLY A 97 -12.20 -0.21 -14.27
N ASN A 98 -12.37 -1.46 -13.82
CA ASN A 98 -13.20 -1.81 -12.65
C ASN A 98 -12.41 -1.77 -11.34
N CYS A 99 -11.08 -1.66 -11.40
CA CYS A 99 -10.25 -1.49 -10.24
C CYS A 99 -10.47 -0.11 -9.59
N ARG A 100 -10.30 -0.06 -8.27
CA ARG A 100 -10.25 1.18 -7.50
C ARG A 100 -9.09 1.12 -6.52
N VAL A 101 -8.49 2.28 -6.28
CA VAL A 101 -7.43 2.48 -5.29
C VAL A 101 -8.02 3.31 -4.16
N GLU A 102 -8.15 2.72 -2.99
CA GLU A 102 -8.58 3.40 -1.78
C GLU A 102 -7.39 3.81 -0.93
N ASP A 103 -7.44 5.05 -0.48
CA ASP A 103 -6.57 5.53 0.59
C ASP A 103 -7.08 5.00 1.94
N ARG A 104 -6.26 4.20 2.62
CA ARG A 104 -6.56 3.66 3.96
C ARG A 104 -5.89 4.45 5.07
N GLY A 105 -5.21 5.54 4.72
CA GLY A 105 -4.56 6.47 5.60
C GLY A 105 -3.31 5.91 6.28
N LEU A 106 -2.83 6.70 7.23
CA LEU A 106 -1.66 6.41 8.04
C LEU A 106 -2.04 5.52 9.23
N LYS A 107 -1.26 4.48 9.49
CA LYS A 107 -1.42 3.60 10.65
C LYS A 107 -0.10 3.42 11.37
N THR A 108 -0.14 3.41 12.69
CA THR A 108 1.03 3.11 13.52
C THR A 108 1.08 1.62 13.83
N HIS A 109 2.19 0.97 13.50
CA HIS A 109 2.45 -0.45 13.78
C HIS A 109 3.84 -0.60 14.38
N HIS A 110 3.95 -1.09 15.62
CA HIS A 110 5.21 -1.17 16.38
C HIS A 110 6.01 0.15 16.37
N GLY A 111 5.33 1.28 16.54
CA GLY A 111 5.96 2.61 16.54
C GLY A 111 6.33 3.14 15.16
N GLN A 112 6.15 2.37 14.09
CA GLN A 112 6.39 2.83 12.72
C GLN A 112 5.10 3.33 12.09
N MET A 113 5.14 4.51 11.49
CA MET A 113 4.02 5.05 10.71
C MET A 113 4.07 4.48 9.29
N ILE A 114 2.98 3.86 8.86
CA ILE A 114 2.86 3.23 7.54
C ILE A 114 1.61 3.75 6.88
N TYR A 115 1.75 4.34 5.70
CA TYR A 115 0.63 4.82 4.91
C TYR A 115 0.13 3.70 4.00
N PHE A 116 -1.16 3.36 4.09
CA PHE A 116 -1.74 2.21 3.41
C PHE A 116 -2.64 2.59 2.24
N LEU A 117 -2.51 1.84 1.16
CA LEU A 117 -3.39 1.81 0.00
C LEU A 117 -4.07 0.46 -0.11
N CYS A 118 -5.31 0.44 -0.60
CA CYS A 118 -6.04 -0.78 -0.90
C CYS A 118 -6.53 -0.79 -2.34
N ILE A 119 -6.07 -1.78 -3.11
CA ILE A 119 -6.46 -2.00 -4.49
C ILE A 119 -7.45 -3.17 -4.50
N TYR A 120 -8.61 -2.97 -5.13
CA TYR A 120 -9.61 -4.01 -5.31
C TYR A 120 -10.33 -3.85 -6.64
N ASN A 121 -10.92 -4.94 -7.14
CA ASN A 121 -11.79 -4.91 -8.30
C ASN A 121 -13.25 -4.92 -7.83
N LYS A 122 -14.08 -4.01 -8.35
CA LYS A 122 -15.52 -3.94 -7.98
C LYS A 122 -16.27 -5.24 -8.25
N LYS A 123 -15.90 -5.97 -9.31
CA LYS A 123 -16.51 -7.25 -9.70
C LYS A 123 -15.99 -8.42 -8.86
N GLN A 124 -14.77 -8.33 -8.35
CA GLN A 124 -14.10 -9.39 -7.57
C GLN A 124 -13.61 -8.84 -6.23
N LYS A 125 -14.53 -8.61 -5.29
CA LYS A 125 -14.22 -7.97 -4.00
C LYS A 125 -13.22 -8.76 -3.14
N GLU A 126 -13.20 -10.08 -3.25
CA GLU A 126 -12.26 -10.94 -2.51
C GLU A 126 -10.81 -10.78 -3.02
N ASN A 127 -10.64 -10.32 -4.26
CA ASN A 127 -9.34 -10.13 -4.86
C ASN A 127 -8.79 -8.72 -4.57
N GLN A 128 -8.61 -8.40 -3.29
CA GLN A 128 -7.98 -7.15 -2.86
C GLN A 128 -6.52 -7.33 -2.41
N ILE A 129 -5.72 -6.29 -2.60
CA ILE A 129 -4.35 -6.16 -2.10
C ILE A 129 -4.25 -4.85 -1.34
N THR A 130 -3.85 -4.93 -0.07
CA THR A 130 -3.51 -3.78 0.76
C THR A 130 -2.00 -3.72 0.95
N MET A 131 -1.41 -2.60 0.54
CA MET A 131 0.03 -2.35 0.54
C MET A 131 0.32 -1.02 1.22
N GLY A 132 1.42 -0.94 1.96
CA GLY A 132 1.79 0.29 2.64
C GLY A 132 3.27 0.60 2.55
N ALA A 133 3.58 1.89 2.52
CA ALA A 133 4.95 2.41 2.50
C ALA A 133 5.23 3.20 3.78
N TYR A 134 6.51 3.23 4.18
CA TYR A 134 6.97 4.06 5.30
C TYR A 134 7.17 5.52 4.88
N ASN A 135 7.51 5.77 3.61
CA ASN A 135 7.53 7.10 3.03
C ASN A 135 6.19 7.38 2.35
N ILE A 136 5.58 8.52 2.69
CA ILE A 136 4.33 8.96 2.07
C ILE A 136 4.51 9.28 0.58
N GLU A 137 5.67 9.79 0.16
CA GLU A 137 5.96 10.08 -1.24
C GLU A 137 5.94 8.81 -2.08
N ASP A 138 6.56 7.74 -1.58
CA ASP A 138 6.52 6.42 -2.22
C ASP A 138 5.08 5.92 -2.33
N ALA A 139 4.30 5.99 -1.24
CA ALA A 139 2.90 5.57 -1.30
C ALA A 139 2.11 6.37 -2.36
N LEU A 140 2.28 7.69 -2.40
CA LEU A 140 1.59 8.53 -3.38
C LEU A 140 2.08 8.25 -4.80
N ALA A 141 3.35 7.91 -5.01
CA ALA A 141 3.86 7.47 -6.30
C ALA A 141 3.19 6.17 -6.77
N TRP A 142 3.05 5.19 -5.88
CA TRP A 142 2.30 3.97 -6.14
C TRP A 142 0.84 4.26 -6.49
N LYS A 143 0.17 5.11 -5.69
CA LYS A 143 -1.23 5.50 -5.91
C LYS A 143 -1.44 6.12 -7.29
N ARG A 144 -0.69 7.19 -7.61
CA ARG A 144 -0.79 7.90 -8.89
C ARG A 144 -0.61 6.98 -10.09
N LYS A 145 0.36 6.06 -9.99
CA LYS A 145 0.64 5.13 -11.08
C LYS A 145 -0.46 4.10 -11.29
N LEU A 146 -1.07 3.61 -10.20
CA LEU A 146 -2.20 2.71 -10.27
C LEU A 146 -3.45 3.40 -10.82
N GLU A 147 -3.76 4.61 -10.35
CA GLU A 147 -4.88 5.43 -10.85
C GLU A 147 -4.73 5.72 -12.34
N LEU A 148 -3.55 6.15 -12.77
CA LEU A 148 -3.24 6.39 -14.19
C LEU A 148 -3.51 5.15 -15.06
N LEU A 149 -3.13 3.95 -14.60
CA LEU A 149 -3.38 2.71 -15.34
C LEU A 149 -4.87 2.35 -15.41
N ILE A 150 -5.62 2.64 -14.34
CA ILE A 150 -7.07 2.42 -14.29
C ILE A 150 -7.77 3.34 -15.30
N ASP A 151 -7.43 4.63 -15.28
CA ASP A 151 -8.03 5.64 -16.15
C ASP A 151 -7.74 5.33 -17.63
N GLN A 152 -6.49 5.00 -17.96
CA GLN A 152 -6.13 4.54 -19.31
C GLN A 152 -6.93 3.31 -19.77
N GLN A 153 -7.30 2.40 -18.86
CA GLN A 153 -8.16 1.26 -19.21
C GLN A 153 -9.61 1.67 -19.42
N GLN A 154 -10.12 2.58 -18.60
CA GLN A 154 -11.47 3.11 -18.75
C GLN A 154 -11.64 3.80 -20.12
N ASP A 155 -10.69 4.65 -20.50
CA ASP A 155 -10.73 5.37 -21.78
C ASP A 155 -10.64 4.41 -22.98
N SER A 156 -9.82 3.36 -22.87
CA SER A 156 -9.72 2.34 -23.92
C SER A 156 -11.01 1.53 -24.12
N MET A 157 -11.81 1.32 -23.06
CA MET A 157 -13.12 0.67 -23.18
C MET A 157 -14.15 1.62 -23.80
N THR A 158 -14.17 2.88 -23.37
CA THR A 158 -15.10 3.90 -23.88
C THR A 158 -14.83 4.21 -25.35
N ALA A 159 -13.56 4.30 -25.77
CA ALA A 159 -13.17 4.53 -27.16
C ALA A 159 -13.47 3.35 -28.09
N LYS A 160 -13.49 2.11 -27.56
CA LYS A 160 -13.88 0.91 -28.32
C LYS A 160 -15.39 0.74 -28.42
N ASN A 161 -16.16 1.45 -27.59
CA ASN A 161 -17.61 1.35 -27.55
C ASN A 161 -18.31 2.73 -27.68
N PRO A 162 -18.00 3.53 -28.71
CA PRO A 162 -18.57 4.87 -28.87
C PRO A 162 -20.09 4.84 -29.10
N ARG A 163 -20.67 3.69 -29.45
CA ARG A 163 -22.09 3.56 -29.84
C ARG A 163 -23.08 3.43 -28.68
N THR A 164 -22.65 3.37 -27.43
CA THR A 164 -23.58 3.09 -26.31
C THR A 164 -23.75 4.24 -25.32
N PHE A 165 -22.88 5.26 -25.35
CA PHE A 165 -23.00 6.43 -24.47
C PHE A 165 -23.60 7.66 -25.16
N ALA A 166 -23.61 7.70 -26.49
CA ALA A 166 -24.18 8.80 -27.27
C ALA A 166 -25.69 8.65 -27.57
N SER A 167 -26.38 7.67 -26.96
CA SER A 167 -27.82 7.42 -27.18
C SER A 167 -28.65 7.47 -25.89
N LEU A 168 -28.19 8.24 -24.90
CA LEU A 168 -29.08 8.77 -23.85
C LEU A 168 -29.33 10.23 -24.21
N ASP A 169 -29.95 10.45 -25.37
CA ASP A 169 -30.68 11.68 -25.61
C ASP A 169 -31.78 11.74 -24.54
N PHE A 170 -31.59 12.64 -23.59
CA PHE A 170 -32.67 13.15 -22.76
C PHE A 170 -33.61 13.89 -23.70
N ASP A 171 -34.56 13.16 -24.29
CA ASP A 171 -35.71 13.73 -24.97
C ASP A 171 -36.66 14.29 -23.89
N ILE A 172 -36.31 15.47 -23.37
CA ILE A 172 -37.21 16.29 -22.57
C ILE A 172 -38.06 17.06 -23.58
N ASP A 173 -39.12 16.42 -24.06
CA ASP A 173 -40.18 17.07 -24.80
C ASP A 173 -41.09 17.83 -23.80
N LEU A 174 -40.62 19.01 -23.39
CA LEU A 174 -41.41 19.99 -22.63
C LEU A 174 -42.35 20.71 -23.62
N GLY A 175 -43.41 20.02 -24.02
CA GLY A 175 -44.40 20.51 -24.99
C GLY A 175 -45.82 20.02 -24.70
N GLY A 176 -46.41 20.40 -23.56
CA GLY A 176 -47.84 20.18 -23.34
C GLY A 176 -48.40 20.90 -22.09
N PRO A 177 -49.48 21.69 -22.19
CA PRO A 177 -50.02 22.45 -21.06
C PRO A 177 -50.65 21.52 -20.01
N LEU A 178 -50.19 21.66 -18.77
CA LEU A 178 -50.75 20.98 -17.60
C LEU A 178 -52.12 21.59 -17.26
N SER A 179 -53.18 20.94 -17.72
CA SER A 179 -54.56 21.22 -17.27
C SER A 179 -54.78 20.54 -15.91
N PHE A 180 -54.76 21.33 -14.84
CA PHE A 180 -55.26 20.90 -13.53
C PHE A 180 -56.79 20.95 -13.54
N SER A 181 -57.45 19.82 -13.33
CA SER A 181 -58.89 19.79 -12.99
C SER A 181 -59.04 19.65 -11.48
N ASP A 182 -59.57 20.68 -10.85
CA ASP A 182 -60.13 20.60 -9.49
C ASP A 182 -61.36 19.68 -9.51
N HIS A 183 -61.45 18.78 -8.51
CA HIS A 183 -62.74 18.24 -8.11
C HIS A 183 -62.85 18.25 -6.59
N ASP A 184 -63.80 19.05 -6.13
CA ASP A 184 -64.28 19.22 -4.76
C ASP A 184 -65.47 18.27 -4.55
N SER A 185 -65.47 17.51 -3.45
CA SER A 185 -66.64 16.85 -2.83
C SER A 185 -66.29 16.33 -1.44
#